data_AF-A0A9D7CHE5-F1
#
_entry.id   AF-A0A9D7CHE5-F1
#
_cell.length_a   1.000
_cell.length_b   1.000
_cell.length_c   1.000
_cell.angle_alpha   90.00
_cell.angle_beta   90.00
_cell.angle_gamma   90.00
#
_symmetry.space_group_name_H-M   'P 1'
#
loop_
_entity.id
_entity.type
_entity.pdbx_description
1 polymer ?
#
loop_
_entity_poly.entity_id
_entity_poly.type
_entity_poly.pdbx_seq_one_letter_code
_entity_poly.pdbx_strand_id
1 'polypeptide(L)'
;MTAPTSGLSSDLAALVDAYRTHSNIALLKQGVQALARSAMPDAVIVAAEPYRDEPDIVAPLYEVVVEAQPDNARALVMLANAYWLMGMGPDVVGALASRAIAADPANRGAWHLWALAESDPRQRVSRWQQVVTRFPGDDLALANVADNAAGVAGNEQDYDMLDLAVTTYESLLERAEQPAQRNALETALRSLKGWKF
;
A
#
# COMPACT_ATOMS: atom_id res chain seq x y z
N MET A 1 -12.41 -22.36 -26.32
CA MET A 1 -12.08 -23.30 -25.23
C MET A 1 -11.85 -22.47 -23.98
N THR A 2 -12.84 -22.41 -23.08
CA THR A 2 -12.83 -21.57 -21.87
C THR A 2 -13.30 -22.43 -20.70
N ALA A 3 -12.35 -22.94 -19.90
CA ALA A 3 -12.47 -23.20 -18.46
C ALA A 3 -11.25 -23.99 -17.92
N PRO A 4 -10.18 -23.30 -17.47
CA PRO A 4 -9.27 -23.83 -16.44
C PRO A 4 -9.40 -23.07 -15.10
N THR A 5 -10.01 -21.88 -15.09
CA THR A 5 -9.97 -20.95 -13.95
C THR A 5 -10.76 -21.45 -12.74
N SER A 6 -11.83 -22.24 -12.94
CA SER A 6 -12.68 -22.70 -11.83
C SER A 6 -11.98 -23.70 -10.91
N GLY A 7 -11.04 -24.51 -11.43
CA GLY A 7 -10.27 -25.47 -10.63
C GLY A 7 -9.25 -24.78 -9.73
N LEU A 8 -8.54 -23.77 -10.27
CA LEU A 8 -7.54 -23.04 -9.50
C LEU A 8 -8.14 -22.34 -8.27
N SER A 9 -9.27 -21.66 -8.45
CA SER A 9 -9.97 -20.99 -7.36
C SER A 9 -10.50 -21.98 -6.32
N SER A 10 -11.03 -23.14 -6.73
CA SER A 10 -11.51 -24.15 -5.77
C SER A 10 -10.36 -24.79 -4.99
N ASP A 11 -9.24 -25.07 -5.66
CA ASP A 11 -8.07 -25.68 -5.02
C ASP A 11 -7.41 -24.71 -4.03
N LEU A 12 -7.34 -23.41 -4.40
CA LEU A 12 -6.88 -22.36 -3.49
C LEU A 12 -7.81 -22.25 -2.27
N ALA A 13 -9.13 -22.26 -2.47
CA ALA A 13 -10.08 -22.21 -1.37
C ALA A 13 -9.91 -23.40 -0.41
N ALA A 14 -9.68 -24.61 -0.92
CA ALA A 14 -9.42 -25.79 -0.10
C ALA A 14 -8.14 -25.65 0.74
N LEU A 15 -7.07 -25.08 0.18
CA LEU A 15 -5.83 -24.79 0.92
C LEU A 15 -6.06 -23.75 2.03
N VAL A 16 -6.84 -22.71 1.74
CA VAL A 16 -7.18 -21.66 2.70
C VAL A 16 -8.05 -22.21 3.84
N ASP A 17 -9.05 -23.04 3.53
CA ASP A 17 -9.90 -23.68 4.54
C ASP A 17 -9.09 -24.63 5.43
N ALA A 18 -8.17 -25.41 4.84
CA ALA A 18 -7.25 -26.24 5.61
C ALA A 18 -6.36 -25.39 6.53
N TYR A 19 -5.85 -24.26 6.05
CA TYR A 19 -5.08 -23.31 6.87
C TYR A 19 -5.91 -22.74 8.02
N ARG A 20 -7.13 -22.25 7.75
CA ARG A 20 -8.02 -21.71 8.78
C ARG A 20 -8.38 -22.73 9.86
N THR A 21 -8.42 -24.01 9.51
CA THR A 21 -8.70 -25.10 10.45
C THR A 21 -7.49 -25.47 11.31
N HIS A 22 -6.29 -25.50 10.73
CA HIS A 22 -5.10 -26.07 11.38
C HIS A 22 -4.03 -25.03 11.76
N SER A 23 -4.19 -23.78 11.35
CA SER A 23 -3.25 -22.66 11.55
C SER A 23 -1.81 -22.97 11.13
N ASN A 24 -1.64 -23.84 10.11
CA ASN A 24 -0.33 -24.26 9.63
C ASN A 24 0.12 -23.40 8.45
N ILE A 25 0.79 -22.29 8.75
CA ILE A 25 1.26 -21.32 7.75
C ILE A 25 2.29 -21.91 6.78
N ALA A 26 3.13 -22.84 7.24
CA ALA A 26 4.14 -23.46 6.39
C ALA A 26 3.49 -24.33 5.31
N LEU A 27 2.47 -25.11 5.69
CA LEU A 27 1.70 -25.93 4.75
C LEU A 27 0.90 -25.06 3.78
N LEU A 28 0.29 -23.98 4.26
CA LEU A 28 -0.38 -23.00 3.39
C LEU A 28 0.61 -22.48 2.33
N LYS A 29 1.74 -21.92 2.77
CA LYS A 29 2.74 -21.32 1.88
C LYS A 29 3.19 -22.32 0.81
N GLN A 30 3.56 -23.53 1.22
CA GLN A 30 4.00 -24.57 0.30
C GLN A 30 2.92 -24.94 -0.73
N GLY A 31 1.69 -25.19 -0.27
CA GLY A 31 0.58 -25.59 -1.13
C GLY A 31 0.19 -24.49 -2.12
N VAL A 32 0.06 -23.26 -1.62
CA VAL A 32 -0.33 -22.08 -2.41
C VAL A 32 0.72 -21.76 -3.49
N GLN A 33 2.01 -21.81 -3.15
CA GLN A 33 3.07 -21.61 -4.14
C GLN A 33 3.14 -22.75 -5.17
N ALA A 34 2.95 -24.01 -4.76
CA ALA A 34 2.92 -25.14 -5.68
C ALA A 34 1.74 -25.02 -6.67
N LEU A 35 0.57 -24.65 -6.15
CA LEU A 35 -0.63 -24.40 -6.96
C LEU A 35 -0.39 -23.24 -7.94
N ALA A 36 0.16 -22.11 -7.48
CA ALA A 36 0.46 -20.97 -8.32
C ALA A 36 1.45 -21.31 -9.46
N ARG A 37 2.48 -22.12 -9.19
CA ARG A 37 3.46 -22.54 -10.21
C ARG A 37 2.88 -23.48 -11.27
N SER A 38 1.73 -24.09 -11.01
CA SER A 38 1.05 -24.98 -11.95
C SER A 38 0.10 -24.25 -12.92
N ALA A 39 -0.10 -22.95 -12.72
CA ALA A 39 -1.06 -22.13 -13.45
C ALA A 39 -0.42 -20.95 -14.17
N MET A 40 -1.15 -20.35 -15.12
CA MET A 40 -0.76 -19.09 -15.74
C MET A 40 -0.83 -17.95 -14.71
N PRO A 41 0.14 -17.01 -14.68
CA PRO A 41 0.15 -15.91 -13.71
C PRO A 41 -1.16 -15.11 -13.68
N ASP A 42 -1.78 -14.85 -14.84
CA ASP A 42 -3.05 -14.13 -14.90
C ASP A 42 -4.20 -14.89 -14.22
N ALA A 43 -4.21 -16.23 -14.32
CA ALA A 43 -5.19 -17.05 -13.62
C ALA A 43 -4.94 -17.02 -12.09
N VAL A 44 -3.68 -16.99 -11.67
CA VAL A 44 -3.30 -16.83 -10.26
C VAL A 44 -3.78 -15.49 -9.71
N ILE A 45 -3.58 -14.39 -10.46
CA ILE A 45 -4.07 -13.05 -10.09
C ILE A 45 -5.59 -13.05 -9.91
N VAL A 46 -6.33 -13.66 -10.83
CA VAL A 46 -7.80 -13.78 -10.74
C VAL A 46 -8.22 -14.60 -9.51
N ALA A 47 -7.55 -15.74 -9.25
CA ALA A 47 -7.87 -16.59 -8.11
C ALA A 47 -7.53 -15.93 -6.76
N ALA A 48 -6.56 -15.01 -6.72
CA ALA A 48 -6.15 -14.29 -5.52
C ALA A 48 -7.11 -13.17 -5.10
N GLU A 49 -7.95 -12.65 -6.00
CA GLU A 49 -8.79 -11.46 -5.76
C GLU A 49 -9.69 -11.56 -4.51
N PRO A 50 -10.33 -12.70 -4.18
CA PRO A 50 -11.13 -12.82 -2.96
C PRO A 50 -10.31 -12.67 -1.67
N TYR A 51 -9.00 -12.87 -1.74
CA TYR A 51 -8.08 -12.90 -0.60
C TYR A 51 -7.18 -11.66 -0.55
N ARG A 52 -7.42 -10.63 -1.37
CA ARG A 52 -6.53 -9.44 -1.49
C ARG A 52 -6.18 -8.75 -0.17
N ASP A 53 -7.02 -8.90 0.84
CA ASP A 53 -6.89 -8.31 2.18
C ASP A 53 -6.30 -9.30 3.21
N GLU A 54 -5.92 -10.52 2.80
CA GLU A 54 -5.33 -11.58 3.62
C GLU A 54 -3.84 -11.81 3.23
N PRO A 55 -2.89 -11.04 3.80
CA PRO A 55 -1.51 -10.99 3.31
C PRO A 55 -0.78 -12.34 3.36
N ASP A 56 -1.06 -13.17 4.36
CA ASP A 56 -0.50 -14.52 4.51
C ASP A 56 -0.89 -15.47 3.37
N ILE A 57 -2.01 -15.21 2.70
CA ILE A 57 -2.49 -15.96 1.53
C ILE A 57 -1.94 -15.37 0.24
N VAL A 58 -2.00 -14.04 0.09
CA VAL A 58 -1.66 -13.40 -1.19
C VAL A 58 -0.17 -13.23 -1.42
N ALA A 59 0.64 -13.02 -0.39
CA ALA A 59 2.10 -12.91 -0.54
C ALA A 59 2.70 -14.11 -1.29
N PRO A 60 2.47 -15.38 -0.88
CA PRO A 60 3.02 -16.53 -1.61
C PRO A 60 2.49 -16.72 -3.03
N LEU A 61 1.27 -16.26 -3.34
CA LEU A 61 0.76 -16.24 -4.72
C LEU A 61 1.53 -15.22 -5.57
N TYR A 62 1.64 -13.98 -5.08
CA TYR A 62 2.27 -12.90 -5.81
C TYR A 62 3.80 -13.02 -5.87
N GLU A 63 4.44 -13.74 -4.94
CA GLU A 63 5.85 -14.16 -5.08
C GLU A 63 6.06 -14.94 -6.39
N VAL A 64 5.19 -15.91 -6.69
CA VAL A 64 5.27 -16.72 -7.92
C VAL A 64 4.89 -15.90 -9.16
N VAL A 65 3.88 -15.02 -9.06
CA VAL A 65 3.51 -14.13 -10.17
C VAL A 65 4.66 -13.19 -10.53
N VAL A 66 5.32 -12.58 -9.53
CA VAL A 66 6.47 -11.68 -9.76
C VAL A 66 7.69 -12.44 -10.26
N GLU A 67 7.90 -13.70 -9.85
CA GLU A 67 8.94 -14.57 -10.42
C GLU A 67 8.72 -14.78 -11.93
N ALA A 68 7.48 -15.05 -12.35
CA ALA A 68 7.14 -15.28 -13.75
C ALA A 68 6.99 -13.99 -14.59
N GLN A 69 6.60 -12.88 -13.97
CA GLN A 69 6.35 -11.59 -14.59
C GLN A 69 7.04 -10.47 -13.78
N PRO A 70 8.37 -10.33 -13.89
CA PRO A 70 9.16 -9.46 -13.02
C PRO A 70 8.85 -7.96 -13.16
N ASP A 71 8.24 -7.56 -14.27
CA ASP A 71 7.86 -6.18 -14.60
C ASP A 71 6.33 -5.95 -14.52
N ASN A 72 5.56 -6.88 -13.94
CA ASN A 72 4.14 -6.64 -13.71
C ASN A 72 3.95 -5.68 -12.52
N ALA A 73 3.78 -4.40 -12.81
CA ALA A 73 3.64 -3.35 -11.81
C ALA A 73 2.51 -3.62 -10.81
N ARG A 74 1.37 -4.15 -11.25
CA ARG A 74 0.25 -4.49 -10.36
C ARG A 74 0.64 -5.63 -9.40
N ALA A 75 1.28 -6.68 -9.91
CA ALA A 75 1.73 -7.79 -9.07
C ALA A 75 2.78 -7.36 -8.05
N LEU A 76 3.73 -6.50 -8.46
CA LEU A 76 4.72 -5.91 -7.57
C LEU A 76 4.07 -5.08 -6.45
N VAL A 77 3.05 -4.27 -6.76
CA VAL A 77 2.31 -3.49 -5.77
C VAL A 77 1.54 -4.39 -4.79
N MET A 78 0.88 -5.45 -5.28
CA MET A 78 0.18 -6.40 -4.42
C MET A 78 1.13 -7.11 -3.47
N LEU A 79 2.29 -7.57 -3.97
CA LEU A 79 3.32 -8.19 -3.13
C LEU A 79 3.90 -7.22 -2.10
N ALA A 80 4.22 -6.00 -2.53
CA ALA A 80 4.75 -4.95 -1.66
C ALA A 80 3.77 -4.59 -0.54
N ASN A 81 2.48 -4.47 -0.85
CA ASN A 81 1.44 -4.21 0.15
C ASN A 81 1.31 -5.37 1.15
N ALA A 82 1.31 -6.62 0.66
CA ALA A 82 1.26 -7.79 1.55
C ALA A 82 2.47 -7.83 2.48
N TYR A 83 3.67 -7.61 1.97
CA TYR A 83 4.90 -7.53 2.77
C TYR A 83 4.89 -6.39 3.78
N TRP A 84 4.32 -5.23 3.43
CA TRP A 84 4.13 -4.14 4.37
C TRP A 84 3.23 -4.56 5.55
N LEU A 85 2.08 -5.17 5.25
CA LEU A 85 1.14 -5.65 6.27
C LEU A 85 1.71 -6.77 7.15
N MET A 86 2.63 -7.58 6.61
CA MET A 86 3.34 -8.62 7.35
C MET A 86 4.55 -8.09 8.16
N GLY A 87 4.88 -6.80 8.05
CA GLY A 87 5.99 -6.20 8.77
C GLY A 87 7.38 -6.59 8.22
N MET A 88 7.49 -6.92 6.94
CA MET A 88 8.77 -7.27 6.29
C MET A 88 9.75 -6.09 6.16
N GLY A 89 9.31 -4.89 6.54
CA GLY A 89 10.15 -3.70 6.66
C GLY A 89 10.20 -2.83 5.41
N PRO A 90 10.64 -1.58 5.58
CA PRO A 90 10.64 -0.55 4.53
C PRO A 90 11.54 -0.90 3.35
N ASP A 91 12.70 -1.53 3.56
CA ASP A 91 13.67 -1.78 2.48
C ASP A 91 13.10 -2.69 1.39
N VAL A 92 12.47 -3.80 1.79
CA VAL A 92 11.89 -4.77 0.85
C VAL A 92 10.70 -4.16 0.12
N VAL A 93 9.82 -3.46 0.84
CA VAL A 93 8.64 -2.80 0.27
C VAL A 93 9.06 -1.69 -0.70
N GLY A 94 10.03 -0.86 -0.31
CA GLY A 94 10.57 0.22 -1.13
C GLY A 94 11.22 -0.29 -2.41
N ALA A 95 11.94 -1.42 -2.36
CA ALA A 95 12.53 -2.04 -3.55
C ALA A 95 11.47 -2.54 -4.54
N LEU A 96 10.42 -3.21 -4.06
CA LEU A 96 9.31 -3.66 -4.91
C LEU A 96 8.52 -2.49 -5.49
N ALA A 97 8.24 -1.46 -4.68
CA ALA A 97 7.55 -0.26 -5.12
C ALA A 97 8.35 0.51 -6.19
N SER A 98 9.67 0.63 -6.02
CA SER A 98 10.56 1.25 -7.01
C SER A 98 10.54 0.50 -8.35
N ARG A 99 10.57 -0.84 -8.31
CA ARG A 99 10.41 -1.68 -9.51
C ARG A 99 9.05 -1.47 -10.16
N ALA A 100 7.98 -1.38 -9.38
CA ALA A 100 6.64 -1.14 -9.91
C ALA A 100 6.52 0.23 -10.59
N ILE A 101 7.14 1.29 -10.02
CA ILE A 101 7.22 2.61 -10.66
C ILE A 101 8.01 2.54 -11.96
N ALA A 102 9.13 1.81 -12.00
CA ALA A 102 9.94 1.66 -13.21
C ALA A 102 9.17 0.95 -14.33
N ALA A 103 8.36 -0.07 -13.99
CA ALA A 103 7.52 -0.79 -14.94
C ALA A 103 6.29 0.01 -15.39
N ASP A 104 5.64 0.74 -14.48
CA ASP A 104 4.51 1.61 -14.76
C ASP A 104 4.58 2.91 -13.93
N PRO A 105 5.13 4.00 -14.49
CA PRO A 105 5.22 5.27 -13.79
C PRO A 105 3.87 5.94 -13.50
N ALA A 106 2.75 5.43 -14.03
CA ALA A 106 1.41 5.91 -13.74
C ALA A 106 0.72 5.11 -12.61
N ASN A 107 1.35 4.04 -12.11
CA ASN A 107 0.78 3.22 -11.05
C ASN A 107 0.79 3.95 -9.70
N ARG A 108 -0.35 4.55 -9.34
CA ARG A 108 -0.53 5.28 -8.08
C ARG A 108 -0.18 4.46 -6.83
N GLY A 109 -0.54 3.17 -6.79
CA GLY A 109 -0.25 2.29 -5.65
C GLY A 109 1.25 2.08 -5.44
N ALA A 110 2.03 2.03 -6.52
CA ALA A 110 3.48 1.93 -6.45
C ALA A 110 4.09 3.19 -5.81
N TRP A 111 3.65 4.37 -6.24
CA TRP A 111 4.08 5.65 -5.65
C TRP A 111 3.72 5.77 -4.17
N HIS A 112 2.53 5.30 -3.77
CA HIS A 112 2.10 5.29 -2.37
C HIS A 112 2.99 4.42 -1.50
N LEU A 113 3.23 3.16 -1.90
CA LEU A 113 4.10 2.25 -1.15
C LEU A 113 5.55 2.73 -1.13
N TRP A 114 6.03 3.35 -2.21
CA TRP A 114 7.37 3.94 -2.26
C TRP A 114 7.53 5.11 -1.29
N ALA A 115 6.54 6.00 -1.20
CA ALA A 115 6.56 7.10 -0.23
C ALA A 115 6.43 6.59 1.20
N LEU A 116 5.50 5.65 1.45
CA LEU A 116 5.27 5.05 2.76
C LEU A 116 6.52 4.34 3.33
N ALA A 117 7.25 3.64 2.47
CA ALA A 117 8.45 2.87 2.83
C ALA A 117 9.70 3.72 3.09
N GLU A 118 9.67 5.05 2.91
CA GLU A 118 10.80 5.90 3.28
C GLU A 118 10.93 6.00 4.80
N SER A 119 12.04 5.55 5.37
CA SER A 119 12.19 5.51 6.82
C SER A 119 12.45 6.88 7.43
N ASP A 120 13.14 7.76 6.70
CA ASP A 120 13.43 9.11 7.17
C ASP A 120 12.16 9.99 7.13
N PRO A 121 11.72 10.58 8.27
CA PRO A 121 10.49 11.37 8.32
C PRO A 121 10.45 12.56 7.35
N ARG A 122 11.56 13.30 7.18
CA ARG A 122 11.61 14.46 6.27
C ARG A 122 11.59 14.01 4.81
N GLN A 123 12.36 12.98 4.49
CA GLN A 123 12.37 12.44 3.15
C GLN A 123 11.01 11.84 2.79
N ARG A 124 10.30 11.24 3.74
CA ARG A 124 8.94 10.74 3.52
C ARG A 124 7.95 11.87 3.21
N VAL A 125 8.03 13.02 3.89
CA VAL A 125 7.27 14.23 3.50
C VAL A 125 7.59 14.62 2.05
N SER A 126 8.88 14.69 1.69
CA SER A 126 9.31 15.01 0.33
C SER A 126 8.77 14.01 -0.71
N ARG A 127 8.80 12.70 -0.40
CA ARG A 127 8.23 11.67 -1.29
C ARG A 127 6.73 11.85 -1.47
N TRP A 128 5.97 12.11 -0.40
CA TRP A 128 4.54 12.36 -0.51
C TRP A 128 4.21 13.63 -1.31
N GLN A 129 5.02 14.68 -1.22
CA GLN A 129 4.88 15.87 -2.08
C GLN A 129 5.11 15.53 -3.57
N GLN A 130 6.03 14.60 -3.88
CA GLN A 130 6.20 14.09 -5.24
C GLN A 130 4.95 13.32 -5.70
N VAL A 131 4.35 12.51 -4.83
CA VAL A 131 3.09 11.80 -5.13
C VAL A 131 1.97 12.81 -5.44
N VAL A 132 1.78 13.85 -4.63
CA VAL A 132 0.78 14.90 -4.86
C VAL A 132 1.03 15.63 -6.19
N THR A 133 2.29 15.96 -6.49
CA THR A 133 2.66 16.59 -7.77
C THR A 133 2.29 15.71 -8.96
N ARG A 134 2.51 14.39 -8.82
CA ARG A 134 2.21 13.41 -9.86
C ARG A 134 0.72 13.12 -10.01
N PHE A 135 -0.03 13.16 -8.90
CA PHE A 135 -1.46 12.88 -8.82
C PHE A 135 -2.21 14.01 -8.07
N PRO A 136 -2.47 15.18 -8.72
CA PRO A 136 -2.98 16.38 -8.02
C PRO A 136 -4.35 16.25 -7.34
N GLY A 137 -5.18 15.29 -7.77
CA GLY A 137 -6.48 14.99 -7.16
C GLY A 137 -6.43 13.88 -6.09
N ASP A 138 -5.24 13.48 -5.67
CA ASP A 138 -5.05 12.42 -4.69
C ASP A 138 -5.09 12.97 -3.26
N ASP A 139 -6.31 13.06 -2.72
CA ASP A 139 -6.50 13.57 -1.36
C ASP A 139 -5.92 12.64 -0.29
N LEU A 140 -5.71 11.35 -0.58
CA LEU A 140 -4.99 10.45 0.33
C LEU A 140 -3.49 10.81 0.38
N ALA A 141 -2.86 11.07 -0.77
CA ALA A 141 -1.47 11.53 -0.78
C ALA A 141 -1.33 12.89 -0.09
N LEU A 142 -2.31 13.79 -0.28
CA LEU A 142 -2.33 15.09 0.39
C LEU A 142 -2.48 14.95 1.91
N ALA A 143 -3.34 14.05 2.39
CA ALA A 143 -3.44 13.73 3.81
C ALA A 143 -2.12 13.18 4.36
N ASN A 144 -1.44 12.30 3.61
CA ASN A 144 -0.13 11.79 4.02
C ASN A 144 0.94 12.88 4.09
N VAL A 145 0.93 13.89 3.20
CA VAL A 145 1.81 15.06 3.34
C VAL A 145 1.54 15.77 4.67
N ALA A 146 0.27 16.07 4.97
CA ALA A 146 -0.13 16.77 6.18
C ALA A 146 0.25 16.01 7.46
N ASP A 147 -0.08 14.71 7.52
CA ASP A 147 0.18 13.85 8.66
C ASP A 147 1.70 13.70 8.93
N ASN A 148 2.49 13.46 7.88
CA ASN A 148 3.94 13.32 8.03
C ASN A 148 4.60 14.66 8.39
N ALA A 149 4.14 15.78 7.81
CA ALA A 149 4.65 17.11 8.14
C ALA A 149 4.33 17.48 9.60
N ALA A 150 3.12 17.18 10.08
CA ALA A 150 2.74 17.38 11.48
C ALA A 150 3.61 16.51 12.43
N GLY A 151 3.90 15.27 12.03
CA GLY A 151 4.80 14.38 12.77
C GLY A 151 6.23 14.94 12.87
N VAL A 152 6.80 15.41 11.75
CA VAL A 152 8.12 16.06 11.73
C VAL A 152 8.12 17.33 12.60
N ALA A 153 7.10 18.17 12.44
CA ALA A 153 6.95 19.40 13.21
C ALA A 153 6.99 19.13 14.72
N GLY A 154 6.18 18.17 15.19
CA GLY A 154 6.14 17.78 16.61
C GLY A 154 7.46 17.20 17.12
N ASN A 155 8.08 16.30 16.36
CA ASN A 155 9.29 15.60 16.79
C ASN A 155 10.55 16.48 16.75
N GLU A 156 10.60 17.41 15.81
CA GLU A 156 11.79 18.23 15.53
C GLU A 156 11.63 19.69 15.94
N GLN A 157 10.47 20.06 16.49
CA GLN A 157 10.12 21.44 16.84
C GLN A 157 10.23 22.40 15.64
N ASP A 158 9.80 21.92 14.48
CA ASP A 158 9.95 22.60 13.19
C ASP A 158 8.68 23.37 12.82
N TYR A 159 8.76 24.70 12.90
CA TYR A 159 7.66 25.60 12.51
C TYR A 159 7.39 25.60 11.01
N ASP A 160 8.39 25.39 10.14
CA ASP A 160 8.17 25.34 8.69
C ASP A 160 7.36 24.08 8.32
N MET A 161 7.63 22.96 9.00
CA MET A 161 6.85 21.73 8.86
C MET A 161 5.45 21.85 9.46
N LEU A 162 5.29 22.62 10.54
CA LEU A 162 3.97 22.93 11.10
C LEU A 162 3.14 23.74 10.09
N ASP A 163 3.74 24.77 9.49
CA ASP A 163 3.10 25.60 8.47
C ASP A 163 2.72 24.76 7.25
N LEU A 164 3.62 23.89 6.77
CA LEU A 164 3.31 22.93 5.70
C LEU A 164 2.11 22.04 6.05
N ALA A 165 2.07 21.48 7.26
CA ALA A 165 0.95 20.64 7.69
C ALA A 165 -0.37 21.42 7.70
N VAL A 166 -0.37 22.64 8.27
CA VAL A 166 -1.55 23.51 8.34
C VAL A 166 -2.07 23.85 6.94
N THR A 167 -1.21 24.36 6.05
CA THR A 167 -1.61 24.71 4.67
C THR A 167 -2.15 23.48 3.92
N THR A 168 -1.56 22.32 4.15
CA THR A 168 -2.00 21.07 3.50
C THR A 168 -3.37 20.61 4.00
N TYR A 169 -3.64 20.67 5.31
CA TYR A 169 -4.96 20.37 5.86
C TYR A 169 -6.02 21.40 5.45
N GLU A 170 -5.67 22.68 5.31
CA GLU A 170 -6.58 23.70 4.76
C GLU A 170 -6.99 23.35 3.34
N SER A 171 -6.03 22.95 2.50
CA SER A 171 -6.30 22.49 1.13
C SER A 171 -7.23 21.26 1.11
N LEU A 172 -7.08 20.33 2.05
CA LEU A 172 -8.00 19.20 2.21
C LEU A 172 -9.41 19.65 2.65
N LEU A 173 -9.50 20.63 3.54
CA LEU A 173 -10.78 21.14 4.03
C LEU A 173 -11.59 21.83 2.93
N GLU A 174 -10.91 22.51 2.00
CA GLU A 174 -11.55 23.08 0.81
C GLU A 174 -12.14 22.02 -0.12
N ARG A 175 -11.49 20.84 -0.21
CA ARG A 175 -11.93 19.72 -1.06
C ARG A 175 -12.94 18.79 -0.39
N ALA A 176 -13.00 18.78 0.94
CA ALA A 176 -13.83 17.86 1.69
C ALA A 176 -15.33 18.18 1.54
N GLU A 177 -16.07 17.25 0.95
CA GLU A 177 -17.53 17.32 0.79
C GLU A 177 -18.28 16.69 1.98
N GLN A 178 -17.67 15.67 2.62
CA GLN A 178 -18.32 14.90 3.68
C GLN A 178 -18.26 15.64 5.02
N PRO A 179 -19.38 15.87 5.72
CA PRO A 179 -19.39 16.61 6.99
C PRO A 179 -18.46 16.01 8.05
N ALA A 180 -18.38 14.69 8.14
CA ALA A 180 -17.48 14.02 9.07
C ALA A 180 -16.00 14.32 8.79
N GLN A 181 -15.61 14.33 7.50
CA GLN A 181 -14.25 14.66 7.09
C GLN A 181 -13.93 16.14 7.38
N ARG A 182 -14.85 17.05 7.06
CA ARG A 182 -14.70 18.48 7.35
C ARG A 182 -14.50 18.73 8.85
N ASN A 183 -15.34 18.12 9.69
CA ASN A 183 -15.23 18.25 11.15
C ASN A 183 -13.89 17.73 11.69
N ALA A 184 -13.39 16.61 11.13
CA ALA A 184 -12.08 16.06 11.51
C ALA A 184 -10.94 17.02 11.13
N LEU A 185 -10.97 17.57 9.91
CA LEU A 185 -9.97 18.52 9.42
C LEU A 185 -9.99 19.83 10.21
N GLU A 186 -11.16 20.38 10.50
CA GLU A 186 -11.30 21.59 11.34
C GLU A 186 -10.77 21.37 12.76
N THR A 187 -10.99 20.17 13.32
CA THR A 187 -10.45 19.79 14.63
C THR A 187 -8.92 19.71 14.60
N ALA A 188 -8.34 19.05 13.59
CA ALA A 188 -6.90 18.97 13.42
C ALA A 188 -6.27 20.36 13.25
N LEU A 189 -6.85 21.21 12.41
CA LEU A 189 -6.39 22.58 12.17
C LEU A 189 -6.41 23.44 13.42
N ARG A 190 -7.46 23.32 14.26
CA ARG A 190 -7.53 24.06 15.53
C ARG A 190 -6.38 23.68 16.46
N SER A 191 -6.04 22.39 16.53
CA SER A 191 -4.93 21.89 17.34
C SER A 191 -3.59 22.39 16.81
N LEU A 192 -3.34 22.26 15.52
CA LEU A 192 -2.06 22.64 14.90
C LEU A 192 -1.81 24.16 14.95
N LYS A 193 -2.82 24.99 14.67
CA LYS A 193 -2.70 26.46 14.76
C LYS A 193 -2.46 26.97 16.17
N GLY A 194 -2.86 26.21 17.19
CA GLY A 194 -2.60 26.52 18.59
C GLY A 194 -1.26 25.99 19.10
N TRP A 195 -0.54 25.19 18.30
CA TRP A 195 0.65 24.49 18.73
C TRP A 195 1.82 25.46 18.94
N LYS A 196 2.51 25.31 20.07
CA LYS A 196 3.80 25.95 20.36
C LYS A 196 4.76 24.90 20.92
N PHE A 197 6.01 24.94 20.49
CA PHE A 197 7.06 24.05 21.01
C PHE A 197 7.66 24.56 22.32
#